data_AF-A0A951V7D7-F1
#
_entry.id   AF-A0A951V7D7-F1
#
_cell.length_a   1.000
_cell.length_b   1.000
_cell.length_c   1.000
_cell.angle_alpha   90.00
_cell.angle_beta   90.00
_cell.angle_gamma   90.00
#
_symmetry.space_group_name_H-M   'P 1'
#
loop_
_entity.id
_entity.type
_entity.pdbx_description
1 polymer ?
#
loop_
_entity_poly.entity_id
_entity_poly.type
_entity_poly.pdbx_seq_one_letter_code
_entity_poly.pdbx_strand_id
1 'polypeptide(L)'
;PNWLNLAVGHGATGMLGSRSNPPYYNGQALPQLVRHRQWYLAPDIDFSRIPVQNPFLKTLLNGLNFIKMPAPALEYNSEQGLRFHWLFF
;
A
#
# COMPACT_ATOMS: atom_id res chain seq x y z
N PRO A 1 1.31 -16.79 -14.09
CA PRO A 1 0.20 -17.68 -13.65
C PRO A 1 -1.04 -16.82 -13.37
N ASN A 2 -2.26 -17.35 -13.53
CA ASN A 2 -3.48 -16.54 -13.44
C ASN A 2 -3.77 -15.99 -12.02
N TRP A 3 -3.10 -16.54 -11.01
CA TRP A 3 -3.17 -16.11 -9.61
C TRP A 3 -2.18 -15.00 -9.24
N LEU A 4 -1.18 -14.69 -10.08
CA LEU A 4 -0.18 -13.65 -9.82
C LEU A 4 -0.51 -12.41 -10.65
N ASN A 5 -0.74 -11.29 -9.98
CA ASN A 5 -1.08 -9.99 -10.54
C ASN A 5 -0.04 -8.93 -10.15
N LEU A 6 -0.24 -7.71 -10.65
CA LEU A 6 0.51 -6.52 -10.26
C LEU A 6 -0.46 -5.49 -9.69
N ALA A 7 -0.20 -5.02 -8.47
CA ALA A 7 -0.99 -4.00 -7.79
C ALA A 7 -0.29 -2.64 -7.86
N VAL A 8 -1.11 -1.60 -8.02
CA VAL A 8 -0.69 -0.20 -7.95
C VAL A 8 -1.37 0.47 -6.76
N GLY A 9 -0.58 1.01 -5.84
CA GLY A 9 -1.05 1.74 -4.67
C GLY A 9 -0.77 3.24 -4.78
N HIS A 10 -1.57 4.05 -4.09
CA HIS A 10 -1.36 5.49 -3.98
C HIS A 10 -1.48 5.92 -2.51
N GLY A 11 -0.48 6.65 -2.02
CA GLY A 11 -0.39 7.18 -0.67
C GLY A 11 -0.09 8.67 -0.65
N ALA A 12 -0.28 9.28 0.51
CA ALA A 12 0.01 10.68 0.75
C ALA A 12 0.57 10.84 2.16
N THR A 13 1.73 11.47 2.27
CA THR A 13 2.42 11.71 3.54
C THR A 13 2.53 13.20 3.79
N GLY A 14 2.42 13.61 5.06
CA GLY A 14 2.59 14.98 5.49
C GLY A 14 1.47 15.94 5.08
N MET A 15 0.30 15.46 4.62
CA MET A 15 -0.83 16.32 4.22
C MET A 15 -1.79 16.56 5.39
N LEU A 16 -1.53 17.59 6.20
CA LEU A 16 -2.34 17.98 7.36
C LEU A 16 -3.60 18.79 7.00
N GLY A 17 -3.59 19.42 5.82
CA GLY A 17 -4.75 20.14 5.28
C GLY A 17 -5.00 19.81 3.80
N SER A 18 -6.17 20.19 3.29
CA SER A 18 -6.59 19.86 1.92
C SER A 18 -5.62 20.41 0.86
N ARG A 19 -5.29 21.71 0.92
CA ARG A 19 -4.39 22.36 -0.04
C ARG A 19 -2.97 22.56 0.50
N SER A 20 -2.85 22.97 1.75
CA SER A 20 -1.58 23.24 2.43
C SER A 20 -1.65 22.79 3.89
N ASN A 21 -0.49 22.69 4.55
CA ASN A 21 -0.43 22.43 5.98
C ASN A 21 -0.60 23.76 6.72
N PRO A 22 -1.59 23.89 7.62
CA PRO A 22 -1.72 25.08 8.44
C PRO A 22 -0.53 25.16 9.41
N PRO A 23 -0.03 26.37 9.73
CA PRO A 23 1.06 26.53 10.68
C PRO A 23 0.62 26.30 12.14
N TYR A 24 -0.68 26.47 12.43
CA TYR A 24 -1.25 26.31 13.76
C TYR A 24 -2.57 25.54 13.73
N TYR A 25 -2.86 24.82 14.81
CA TYR A 25 -4.16 24.21 15.09
C TYR A 25 -4.49 24.37 16.58
N ASN A 26 -5.66 24.91 16.90
CA ASN A 26 -6.08 25.20 18.28
C ASN A 26 -5.04 25.98 19.12
N GLY A 27 -4.36 26.96 18.50
CA GLY A 27 -3.34 27.77 19.15
C GLY A 27 -1.98 27.10 19.34
N GLN A 28 -1.82 25.84 18.91
CA GLN A 28 -0.54 25.11 18.94
C GLN A 28 0.11 25.10 17.56
N ALA A 29 1.43 25.32 17.50
CA ALA A 29 2.19 25.22 16.26
C ALA A 29 2.24 23.77 15.79
N LEU A 30 1.93 23.54 14.52
CA LEU A 30 2.04 22.22 13.90
C LEU A 30 3.46 21.99 13.37
N PRO A 31 3.93 20.73 13.33
CA PRO A 31 5.21 20.40 12.74
C PRO A 31 5.19 20.70 11.23
N GLN A 32 6.32 21.21 10.72
CA GLN A 32 6.51 21.37 9.28
C GLN A 32 6.79 20.01 8.65
N LEU A 33 5.75 19.39 8.10
CA LEU A 33 5.84 18.14 7.36
C LEU A 33 5.94 18.41 5.86
N VAL A 34 6.86 17.72 5.18
CA VAL A 34 6.97 17.74 3.72
C VAL A 34 5.77 17.00 3.14
N ARG A 35 4.99 17.69 2.30
CA ARG A 35 3.85 17.11 1.60
C ARG A 35 4.33 16.40 0.35
N HIS A 36 4.14 15.10 0.27
CA HIS A 36 4.45 14.35 -0.95
C HIS A 36 3.44 13.22 -1.17
N ARG A 37 3.24 12.90 -2.45
CA ARG A 37 2.47 11.72 -2.89
C ARG A 37 3.43 10.56 -3.10
N GLN A 38 2.93 9.37 -2.84
CA GLN A 38 3.67 8.12 -2.96
C GLN A 38 2.88 7.21 -3.90
N TRP A 39 3.58 6.61 -4.86
CA TRP A 39 3.04 5.59 -5.74
C TRP A 39 3.72 4.28 -5.43
N TYR A 40 2.97 3.20 -5.31
CA TYR A 40 3.50 1.89 -4.98
C TYR A 40 3.22 0.92 -6.11
N LEU A 41 4.17 0.07 -6.43
CA LEU A 41 4.04 -1.02 -7.39
C LEU A 41 4.53 -2.31 -6.73
N ALA A 42 3.65 -3.28 -6.58
CA ALA A 42 3.94 -4.52 -5.86
C ALA A 42 3.28 -5.71 -6.58
N PRO A 43 3.89 -6.91 -6.53
CA PRO A 43 3.21 -8.13 -6.93
C PRO A 43 2.04 -8.41 -5.99
N ASP A 44 0.95 -8.89 -6.54
CA ASP A 44 -0.27 -9.23 -5.80
C ASP A 44 -0.68 -10.68 -6.09
N ILE A 45 -1.15 -11.39 -5.07
CA ILE A 45 -1.52 -12.80 -5.19
C ILE A 45 -3.02 -12.93 -4.96
N ASP A 46 -3.73 -13.32 -6.00
CA ASP A 46 -5.14 -13.71 -5.90
C ASP A 46 -5.24 -15.18 -5.50
N PHE A 47 -5.36 -15.42 -4.19
CA PHE A 47 -5.44 -16.77 -3.61
C PHE A 47 -6.67 -17.55 -4.11
N SER A 48 -7.76 -16.87 -4.48
CA SER A 48 -8.98 -17.51 -5.00
C SER A 48 -8.78 -18.21 -6.34
N ARG A 49 -7.77 -17.77 -7.12
CA ARG A 49 -7.44 -18.32 -8.45
C ARG A 49 -6.46 -19.48 -8.39
N ILE A 50 -6.00 -19.87 -7.20
CA ILE A 50 -5.11 -21.02 -7.03
C ILE A 50 -5.93 -22.31 -7.25
N PRO A 51 -5.57 -23.16 -8.22
CA PRO A 51 -6.34 -24.36 -8.54
C PRO A 51 -6.13 -25.44 -7.48
N VAL A 52 -7.06 -25.55 -6.53
CA VAL A 52 -7.12 -26.63 -5.53
C VAL A 52 -8.36 -27.50 -5.73
N GLN A 53 -8.20 -28.81 -5.59
CA GLN A 53 -9.30 -29.78 -5.70
C GLN A 53 -10.11 -29.91 -4.40
N ASN A 54 -9.48 -29.62 -3.25
CA ASN A 54 -10.12 -29.76 -1.94
C ASN A 54 -11.05 -28.55 -1.64
N PRO A 55 -12.34 -28.79 -1.37
CA PRO A 55 -13.31 -27.71 -1.09
C PRO A 55 -12.99 -26.91 0.17
N PHE A 56 -12.41 -27.54 1.21
CA PHE A 56 -12.01 -26.84 2.44
C PHE A 56 -10.86 -25.87 2.17
N LEU A 57 -9.82 -26.31 1.45
CA LEU A 57 -8.69 -25.45 1.07
C LEU A 57 -9.15 -24.29 0.20
N LYS A 58 -10.12 -24.51 -0.69
CA LYS A 58 -10.67 -23.44 -1.53
C LYS A 58 -11.34 -22.35 -0.69
N THR A 59 -12.10 -22.72 0.34
CA THR A 59 -12.69 -21.77 1.28
C THR A 59 -11.63 -21.01 2.07
N LEU A 60 -10.59 -21.69 2.54
CA LEU A 60 -9.48 -21.04 3.27
C LEU A 60 -8.74 -20.02 2.40
N LEU A 61 -8.42 -20.39 1.16
CA LEU A 61 -7.76 -19.49 0.19
C LEU A 61 -8.61 -18.27 -0.14
N ASN A 62 -9.94 -18.44 -0.28
CA ASN A 62 -10.85 -17.31 -0.44
C ASN A 62 -10.84 -16.38 0.79
N GLY A 63 -10.70 -16.94 1.99
CA GLY A 63 -10.56 -16.15 3.23
C GLY A 63 -9.24 -15.37 3.29
N LEU A 64 -8.14 -15.95 2.82
CA LEU A 64 -6.83 -15.30 2.83
C LEU A 64 -6.74 -14.06 1.93
N ASN A 65 -7.57 -13.99 0.87
CA ASN A 65 -7.65 -12.79 0.03
C ASN A 65 -8.11 -11.51 0.78
N PHE A 66 -8.72 -11.64 1.97
CA PHE A 66 -9.06 -10.49 2.80
C PHE A 66 -7.87 -9.92 3.57
N ILE A 67 -6.80 -10.71 3.73
CA ILE A 67 -5.60 -10.31 4.45
C ILE A 67 -4.57 -9.85 3.42
N LYS A 68 -4.13 -8.60 3.53
CA LYS A 68 -2.99 -8.14 2.75
C LYS A 68 -1.74 -8.90 3.17
N MET A 69 -1.16 -9.62 2.23
CA MET A 69 0.10 -10.31 2.44
C MET A 69 1.25 -9.33 2.29
N PRO A 70 2.22 -9.35 3.21
CA PRO A 70 3.39 -8.52 3.06
C PRO A 70 4.22 -8.97 1.85
N ALA A 71 4.51 -8.03 0.97
CA ALA A 71 5.22 -8.28 -0.28
C ALA A 71 6.30 -7.21 -0.51
N PRO A 72 7.33 -7.50 -1.33
CA PRO A 72 8.25 -6.47 -1.76
C PRO A 72 7.51 -5.43 -2.61
N ALA A 73 7.77 -4.15 -2.37
CA ALA A 73 7.11 -3.06 -3.08
C ALA A 73 8.12 -2.03 -3.57
N LEU A 74 7.86 -1.48 -4.75
CA LEU A 74 8.57 -0.33 -5.28
C LEU A 74 7.75 0.92 -4.97
N GLU A 75 8.30 1.85 -4.20
CA GLU A 75 7.71 3.16 -3.97
C GLU A 75 8.37 4.20 -4.87
N TYR A 76 7.58 5.10 -5.44
CA TYR A 76 8.06 6.33 -6.06
C TYR A 76 7.40 7.53 -5.40
N ASN A 77 8.21 8.44 -4.87
CA ASN A 77 7.75 9.69 -4.29
C ASN A 77 8.64 10.87 -4.71
N SER A 78 8.14 12.10 -4.52
CA SER A 78 8.84 13.33 -4.94
C SER A 78 9.96 13.77 -4.00
N GLU A 79 10.02 13.23 -2.78
CA GLU A 79 10.99 13.63 -1.76
C GLU A 79 12.28 12.80 -1.85
N GLN A 80 12.13 11.49 -2.03
CA GLN A 80 13.20 10.48 -1.97
C GLN A 80 13.35 9.71 -3.29
N GLY A 81 12.50 9.99 -4.28
CA GLY A 81 12.54 9.32 -5.57
C GLY A 81 12.04 7.87 -5.48
N LEU A 82 12.77 6.96 -6.11
CA LEU A 82 12.43 5.55 -6.19
C LEU A 82 13.07 4.78 -5.03
N ARG A 83 12.23 4.14 -4.22
CA ARG A 83 12.63 3.35 -3.05
C ARG A 83 12.14 1.92 -3.19
N PHE A 84 12.97 0.97 -2.81
CA PHE A 84 12.59 -0.44 -2.74
C PHE A 84 12.35 -0.85 -1.29
N HIS A 85 11.20 -1.46 -1.04
CA HIS A 85 10.81 -2.05 0.22
C HIS A 85 10.85 -3.56 0.08
N TRP A 86 11.68 -4.23 0.89
CA TRP A 86 11.72 -5.70 0.92
C TRP A 86 10.40 -6.29 1.45
N LEU A 87 9.73 -5.58 2.34
CA LEU A 87 8.48 -5.99 2.96
C LEU A 87 7.60 -4.76 3.18
N PHE A 88 6.39 -4.76 2.61
CA PHE A 88 5.43 -3.65 2.67
C PHE A 88 4.01 -4.17 2.90
N PHE A 89 3.18 -3.42 3.65
CA PHE A 89 1.80 -3.77 4.04
C PHE A 89 0.79 -2.75 3.50
#